data_AF-A0A453D3Z9-F1
#
_entry.id   AF-A0A453D3Z9-F1
#
_cell.length_a   1.000
_cell.length_b   1.000
_cell.length_c   1.000
_cell.angle_alpha   90.00
_cell.angle_beta   90.00
_cell.angle_gamma   90.00
#
_symmetry.space_group_name_H-M   'P 1'
#
loop_
_entity.id
_entity.type
_entity.pdbx_description
1 polymer ?
#
loop_
_entity_poly.entity_id
_entity_poly.type
_entity_poly.pdbx_seq_one_letter_code
_entity_poly.pdbx_strand_id
1 'polypeptide(L)' 'PRKHIWENYCLTHQSEKLIDDNSALSSYDIRNNSKVCFSPHVMSRVHQKHSRRRKHRFFHGLSRRM' A
#
# COMPACT_ATOMS: atom_id res chain seq x y z
N PRO A 1 -12.33 -1.84 12.39
CA PRO A 1 -13.20 -2.20 11.25
C PRO A 1 -12.99 -1.40 9.95
N ARG A 2 -12.68 -0.08 9.99
CA ARG A 2 -12.60 0.77 8.77
C ARG A 2 -11.19 1.04 8.22
N LYS A 3 -10.14 0.50 8.85
CA LYS A 3 -8.74 0.75 8.47
C LYS A 3 -8.41 0.30 7.03
N HIS A 4 -9.09 -0.74 6.56
CA HIS A 4 -8.90 -1.32 5.22
C HIS A 4 -9.29 -0.38 4.06
N ILE A 5 -10.12 0.64 4.30
CA ILE A 5 -10.63 1.52 3.24
C ILE A 5 -9.47 2.36 2.70
N TRP A 6 -8.77 3.07 3.58
CA TRP A 6 -7.64 3.92 3.20
C TRP A 6 -6.37 3.12 2.87
N GLU A 7 -6.28 1.85 3.29
CA GLU A 7 -5.20 0.94 2.88
C GLU A 7 -5.34 0.44 1.42
N ASN A 8 -6.57 0.42 0.88
CA ASN A 8 -6.89 -0.13 -0.45
C ASN A 8 -7.43 0.91 -1.44
N TYR A 9 -7.69 2.13 -1.00
CA TYR A 9 -8.25 3.20 -1.81
C TYR A 9 -7.64 4.55 -1.45
N CYS A 10 -7.57 5.44 -2.43
CA CYS A 10 -7.14 6.82 -2.25
C CYS A 10 -8.09 7.77 -2.98
N LEU A 11 -7.91 9.07 -2.73
CA LEU A 11 -8.57 10.10 -3.50
C LEU A 11 -7.79 10.37 -4.80
N THR A 12 -8.50 10.74 -5.85
CA THR A 12 -7.93 11.10 -7.15
C THR A 12 -8.59 12.37 -7.66
N HIS A 13 -7.78 13.32 -8.12
CA HIS A 13 -8.24 14.56 -8.75
C HIS A 13 -7.49 14.71 -10.07
N GLN A 14 -8.23 14.93 -11.17
CA GLN A 14 -7.65 15.16 -12.51
C GLN A 14 -6.61 14.09 -12.95
N SER A 15 -6.83 12.84 -12.57
CA SER A 15 -5.93 11.68 -12.80
C SER A 15 -4.73 11.57 -11.86
N GLU A 16 -4.53 12.52 -10.95
CA GLU A 16 -3.50 12.44 -9.92
C GLU A 16 -4.03 11.83 -8.63
N LYS A 17 -3.28 10.88 -8.06
CA LYS A 17 -3.62 10.22 -6.81
C LYS A 17 -3.02 10.98 -5.62
N LEU A 18 -3.86 11.33 -4.66
CA LEU A 18 -3.46 11.95 -3.41
C LEU A 18 -2.97 10.84 -2.47
N ILE A 19 -1.65 10.64 -2.46
CA ILE A 19 -1.00 9.54 -1.71
C ILE A 19 -0.03 10.05 -0.63
N ASP A 20 0.34 11.33 -0.68
CA ASP A 20 1.21 11.95 0.32
C ASP A 20 0.35 12.74 1.31
N ASP A 21 0.31 12.27 2.56
CA ASP A 21 -0.47 12.91 3.62
C ASP A 21 0.07 14.30 4.02
N ASN A 22 1.32 14.62 3.67
CA ASN A 22 1.96 15.91 4.01
C ASN A 22 1.78 16.97 2.93
N SER A 23 1.26 16.58 1.76
CA SER A 23 1.10 17.47 0.62
C SER A 23 -0.14 18.36 0.77
N ALA A 24 -0.04 19.60 0.32
CA ALA A 24 -1.16 20.53 0.37
C ALA A 24 -2.17 20.22 -0.73
N LEU A 25 -3.48 20.31 -0.45
CA LEU A 25 -4.51 20.10 -1.48
C LEU A 25 -4.36 21.03 -2.69
N SER A 26 -3.83 22.24 -2.45
CA SER A 26 -3.55 23.22 -3.51
C SER A 26 -2.48 22.76 -4.49
N SER A 27 -1.56 21.87 -4.13
CA SER A 27 -0.56 21.33 -5.07
C SER A 27 -1.17 20.36 -6.08
N TYR A 28 -2.38 19.85 -5.83
CA TYR A 28 -3.17 19.04 -6.75
C TYR A 28 -4.29 19.85 -7.43
N ASP A 29 -4.24 21.19 -7.37
CA ASP A 29 -5.29 22.08 -7.87
C ASP A 29 -6.69 21.84 -7.26
N ILE A 30 -6.75 21.24 -6.06
CA ILE A 30 -8.00 21.05 -5.33
C ILE A 30 -8.34 22.34 -4.60
N ARG A 31 -9.51 22.87 -4.91
CA ARG A 31 -10.08 24.08 -4.31
C ARG A 31 -11.45 23.75 -3.74
N ASN A 32 -12.11 24.77 -3.18
CA ASN A 32 -13.47 24.61 -2.71
C ASN A 32 -14.37 24.12 -3.87
N ASN A 33 -15.25 23.17 -3.57
CA ASN A 33 -16.14 22.50 -4.52
C ASN A 33 -15.45 21.68 -5.63
N SER A 34 -14.13 21.45 -5.56
CA SER A 34 -13.48 20.51 -6.47
C SER A 34 -14.03 19.09 -6.27
N LYS A 35 -14.29 18.38 -7.37
CA LYS A 35 -14.75 17.00 -7.34
C LYS A 35 -13.57 16.05 -7.24
N VAL A 36 -13.53 15.25 -6.18
CA VAL A 36 -12.55 14.18 -6.01
C VAL A 36 -13.21 12.83 -6.24
N CYS A 37 -12.49 11.92 -6.87
CA CYS A 37 -12.93 10.55 -7.12
C CYS A 37 -12.30 9.62 -6.09
N PHE A 38 -13.06 8.63 -5.65
CA PHE A 38 -12.55 7.53 -4.84
C PHE A 38 -12.05 6.42 -5.76
N SER A 39 -10.76 6.10 -5.70
CA SER A 39 -10.11 5.16 -6.63
C SER A 39 -9.34 4.08 -5.89
N PRO A 40 -9.30 2.83 -6.41
CA PRO A 40 -8.46 1.79 -5.86
C PRO A 40 -6.97 2.18 -5.82
N HIS A 41 -6.35 1.97 -4.66
CA HIS A 41 -4.94 2.21 -4.40
C HIS A 41 -4.42 1.26 -3.32
N VAL A 42 -3.61 0.29 -3.71
CA VAL A 42 -3.06 -0.69 -2.77
C VAL A 42 -1.78 -0.12 -2.15
N MET A 43 -1.88 0.47 -0.96
CA MET A 43 -0.75 1.11 -0.26
C MET A 43 0.41 0.14 0.01
N SER A 44 0.12 -1.16 0.17
CA SER A 44 1.15 -2.19 0.40
C SER A 44 2.13 -2.32 -0.77
N ARG A 45 1.73 -1.98 -2.01
CA ARG A 45 2.67 -1.97 -3.15
C ARG A 45 3.69 -0.83 -3.07
N VAL A 46 3.34 0.27 -2.42
CA VAL A 46 4.17 1.48 -2.32
C VAL A 46 5.08 1.43 -1.09
N HIS A 47 4.58 0.90 0.03
CA HIS A 47 5.28 0.95 1.33
C HIS A 47 6.00 -0.34 1.72
N GLN A 48 5.64 -1.49 1.13
CA GLN A 48 6.08 -2.77 1.64
C GLN A 48 7.37 -3.22 0.92
N LYS A 49 8.51 -2.99 1.59
CA LYS A 49 9.67 -3.90 1.46
C LYS A 49 9.14 -5.31 1.73
N HIS A 50 8.93 -6.11 0.69
CA HIS A 50 8.50 -7.49 0.84
C HIS A 50 9.40 -8.18 1.87
N SER A 51 8.81 -8.73 2.94
CA SER A 51 9.58 -9.54 3.87
C SER A 51 10.16 -10.70 3.05
N ARG A 52 11.49 -10.78 2.96
CA ARG A 52 12.14 -11.86 2.20
C ARG A 52 11.65 -13.18 2.78
N ARG A 53 11.11 -14.04 1.90
CA ARG A 53 10.69 -15.41 2.26
C ARG A 53 11.80 -16.05 3.09
N ARG A 54 11.50 -16.34 4.36
CA ARG A 54 12.46 -16.96 5.28
C ARG A 54 12.90 -18.29 4.65
N LYS A 55 14.19 -18.42 4.32
CA LYS A 55 14.75 -19.66 3.76
C LYS A 55 14.43 -20.78 4.76
N HIS A 56 13.60 -21.73 4.35
CA HIS A 56 13.29 -22.89 5.16
C HIS A 56 14.59 -23.61 5.46
N ARG A 57 14.96 -23.72 6.74
CA ARG A 57 16.13 -24.51 7.13
C ARG A 57 15.80 -25.94 6.71
N PHE A 58 16.59 -26.51 5.81
CA PHE A 58 16.45 -27.90 5.43
C PHE A 58 16.50 -28.75 6.70
N PHE A 59 15.50 -29.61 6.87
CA PHE A 59 15.48 -30.54 7.98
C PHE A 59 16.49 -31.65 7.64
N HIS A 60 17.68 -31.62 8.25
CA HIS A 60 18.67 -32.69 8.12
C HIS A 60 18.36 -33.90 9.02
N GLY A 61 17.20 -33.91 9.67
CA GLY A 61 16.83 -34.91 10.66
C GLY A 61 16.27 -36.19 10.08
N LEU A 62 17.01 -36.90 9.22
CA LEU A 62 16.86 -38.35 8.97
C LEU A 62 18.15 -38.96 8.42
N SER A 63 19.31 -38.73 9.06
CA SER A 63 20.40 -39.70 8.93
C SER A 63 20.07 -40.89 9.84
N ARG A 64 19.34 -41.88 9.33
CA ARG A 64 19.25 -43.18 9.99
C ARG A 64 20.67 -43.76 10.03
N ARG A 65 21.26 -43.81 11.22
CA ARG A 65 22.35 -44.74 11.50
C ARG A 65 21.71 -46.10 11.75
N MET A 66 21.77 -46.96 10.74
CA MET A 66 21.95 -48.40 10.90
C MET A 66 22.89 -48.85 9.79
#